data_AF-A0A0H5Q6F6-F1
#
_entry.id   AF-A0A0H5Q6F6-F1
#
_cell.length_a   1.000
_cell.length_b   1.000
_cell.length_c   1.000
_cell.angle_alpha   90.00
_cell.angle_beta   90.00
_cell.angle_gamma   90.00
#
_symmetry.space_group_name_H-M   'P 1'
#
loop_
_entity.id
_entity.type
_entity.pdbx_description
1 polymer ?
#
loop_
_entity_poly.entity_id
_entity_poly.type
_entity_poly.pdbx_seq_one_letter_code
_entity_poly.pdbx_strand_id
1 'polypeptide(L)'
;MDERRGVGRSLYHGLRVTLTDHPTRDLVLVSVSAKHRPGGWDDWASLAPVTRHESSGPIGSRADALHVMQETLYRLWLEEIEAV
;
A
#
# COMPACT_ATOMS: atom_id res chain seq x y z
N MET A 1 -24.31 7.03 -24.82
CA MET A 1 -24.24 7.55 -23.43
C MET A 1 -22.77 7.58 -23.09
N ASP A 2 -22.17 8.77 -22.98
CA ASP A 2 -20.72 8.93 -22.87
C ASP A 2 -20.30 8.81 -21.39
N GLU A 3 -19.83 7.64 -20.97
CA GLU A 3 -19.44 7.27 -19.60
C GLU A 3 -18.23 8.06 -19.06
N ARG A 4 -17.74 9.08 -19.78
CA ARG A 4 -16.51 9.80 -19.46
C ARG A 4 -16.69 11.01 -18.54
N ARG A 5 -17.90 11.29 -18.08
CA ARG A 5 -18.17 12.40 -17.14
C ARG A 5 -17.83 11.98 -15.71
N GLY A 6 -16.55 12.05 -15.35
CA GLY A 6 -16.10 11.92 -13.95
C GLY A 6 -14.68 11.41 -13.75
N VAL A 7 -14.08 10.77 -14.75
CA VAL A 7 -12.75 10.15 -14.60
C VAL A 7 -11.66 11.16 -14.93
N GLY A 8 -11.34 12.03 -13.96
CA GLY A 8 -10.15 12.87 -14.08
C GLY A 8 -8.92 12.00 -14.35
N ARG A 9 -8.09 12.40 -15.32
CA ARG A 9 -6.80 11.74 -15.55
C ARG A 9 -5.79 12.30 -14.57
N SER A 10 -5.15 11.42 -13.84
CA SER A 10 -4.05 11.79 -12.96
C SER A 10 -2.74 11.64 -13.72
N LEU A 11 -1.98 12.72 -13.72
CA LEU A 11 -0.63 12.78 -14.26
C LEU A 11 0.38 12.75 -13.10
N TYR A 12 0.22 11.92 -12.07
CA TYR A 12 1.27 11.73 -11.07
C TYR A 12 1.67 10.26 -10.96
N HIS A 13 2.95 10.04 -10.68
CA HIS A 13 3.44 8.75 -10.19
C HIS A 13 3.28 8.76 -8.69
N GLY A 14 2.77 7.68 -8.12
CA GLY A 14 2.53 7.59 -6.70
C GLY A 14 2.70 6.17 -6.20
N LEU A 15 3.08 6.07 -4.94
CA LEU A 15 2.98 4.86 -4.15
C LEU A 15 1.88 5.08 -3.11
N ARG A 16 1.04 4.08 -2.93
CA ARG A 16 0.02 4.02 -1.89
C ARG A 16 0.36 2.83 -1.01
N VAL A 17 0.56 3.10 0.27
CA VAL A 17 0.65 2.06 1.30
C VAL A 17 -0.62 2.14 2.13
N THR A 18 -1.29 1.01 2.26
CA THR A 18 -2.50 0.89 3.08
C THR A 18 -2.23 -0.09 4.20
N LEU A 19 -2.49 0.37 5.42
CA LEU A 19 -2.45 -0.44 6.63
C LEU A 19 -3.89 -0.76 7.04
N THR A 20 -4.17 -2.00 7.40
CA THR A 20 -5.50 -2.41 7.85
C THR A 20 -5.35 -3.34 9.03
N ASP A 21 -5.90 -2.95 10.17
CA ASP A 21 -5.98 -3.82 11.34
C ASP A 21 -6.83 -5.06 11.03
N HIS A 22 -6.35 -6.23 11.42
CA HIS A 22 -7.12 -7.45 11.28
C HIS A 22 -8.24 -7.48 12.33
N PRO A 23 -9.48 -7.85 11.95
CA PRO A 23 -10.64 -7.71 12.84
C PRO A 23 -10.59 -8.56 14.11
N THR A 24 -9.81 -9.65 14.11
CA THR A 24 -9.82 -10.64 15.20
C THR A 24 -8.44 -11.15 15.62
N ARG A 25 -7.36 -10.55 15.12
CA ARG A 25 -5.99 -11.00 15.40
C ARG A 25 -5.12 -9.79 15.60
N ASP A 26 -4.07 -9.92 16.41
CA ASP A 26 -3.09 -8.87 16.64
C ASP A 26 -2.11 -8.79 15.46
N LEU A 27 -2.65 -8.43 14.28
CA LEU A 27 -1.89 -8.29 13.06
C LEU A 27 -2.41 -7.16 12.19
N VAL A 28 -1.49 -6.53 11.48
CA VAL A 28 -1.74 -5.50 10.48
C VAL A 28 -1.51 -6.10 9.10
N LEU A 29 -2.48 -5.90 8.21
CA LEU A 29 -2.34 -6.19 6.78
C LEU A 29 -1.78 -4.96 6.09
N VAL A 30 -0.71 -5.14 5.32
CA VAL A 30 -0.07 -4.07 4.57
C VAL A 30 -0.15 -4.36 3.08
N SER A 31 -0.71 -3.43 2.32
CA SER A 31 -0.74 -3.51 0.86
C SER A 31 -0.01 -2.32 0.25
N VAL A 32 0.85 -2.58 -0.74
CA VAL A 32 1.58 -1.55 -1.49
C VAL A 32 1.09 -1.56 -2.93
N SER A 33 0.69 -0.39 -3.42
CA SER A 33 0.21 -0.19 -4.78
C SER A 33 0.90 1.00 -5.44
N ALA A 34 1.11 0.92 -6.75
CA ALA A 34 1.65 2.00 -7.54
C ALA A 34 0.62 2.57 -8.50
N LYS A 35 0.85 3.82 -8.85
CA LYS A 35 0.17 4.48 -9.94
C LYS A 35 1.10 4.70 -11.11
N HIS A 36 0.70 4.15 -12.27
CA HIS A 36 1.35 4.42 -13.55
C HIS A 36 0.64 5.56 -14.28
N ARG A 37 1.39 6.37 -15.03
CA ARG A 37 0.83 7.43 -15.89
C ARG A 37 0.63 6.91 -17.32
N PRO A 38 -0.35 7.46 -18.05
CA PRO A 38 -1.54 8.17 -17.56
C PRO A 38 -2.62 7.18 -17.10
N GLY A 39 -3.27 7.44 -15.96
CA GLY A 39 -4.34 6.59 -15.42
C GLY A 39 -5.47 7.39 -14.75
N GLY A 40 -6.55 6.71 -14.37
CA GLY A 40 -7.65 7.30 -13.58
C GLY A 40 -7.17 7.74 -12.19
N TRP A 41 -7.91 8.63 -11.50
CA TRP A 41 -7.54 9.04 -10.13
C TRP A 41 -7.41 7.86 -9.15
N ASP A 42 -8.26 6.85 -9.30
CA ASP A 42 -8.27 5.64 -8.47
C ASP A 42 -7.69 4.40 -9.17
N ASP A 43 -6.97 4.61 -10.27
CA ASP A 43 -6.26 3.54 -10.96
C ASP A 43 -4.92 3.26 -10.27
N TRP A 44 -4.90 2.20 -9.47
CA TRP A 44 -3.75 1.74 -8.69
C TRP A 44 -3.53 0.25 -8.96
N ALA A 45 -2.30 -0.11 -9.30
CA ALA A 45 -1.89 -1.50 -9.48
C ALA A 45 -1.14 -1.98 -8.24
N SER A 46 -1.44 -3.20 -7.78
CA SER A 46 -0.67 -3.84 -6.70
C SER A 46 0.79 -4.02 -7.15
N LEU A 47 1.73 -3.59 -6.32
CA LEU A 47 3.16 -3.79 -6.55
C LEU A 47 3.69 -5.05 -5.89
N ALA A 48 3.12 -5.39 -4.74
CA ALA A 48 3.52 -6.53 -3.93
C ALA A 48 2.29 -7.23 -3.37
N PRO A 49 2.36 -8.54 -3.12
CA PRO A 49 1.37 -9.25 -2.34
C PRO A 49 1.13 -8.57 -0.99
N VAL A 50 -0.09 -8.70 -0.46
CA VAL A 50 -0.41 -8.19 0.88
C VAL A 50 0.44 -8.93 1.92
N THR A 51 1.24 -8.18 2.67
CA THR A 51 2.06 -8.72 3.75
C THR A 51 1.30 -8.65 5.07
N ARG A 52 1.68 -9.53 6.00
CA ARG A 52 1.15 -9.57 7.36
C ARG A 52 2.25 -9.18 8.32
N HIS A 53 1.96 -8.23 9.18
CA HIS A 53 2.85 -7.80 10.26
C HIS A 53 2.18 -8.13 11.58
N GLU A 54 2.88 -8.87 12.44
CA GLU A 54 2.43 -9.01 13.82
C GLU A 54 2.46 -7.64 14.49
N SER A 55 1.42 -7.34 15.25
CA SER A 55 1.30 -6.11 16.00
C SER A 55 0.92 -6.44 17.44
N SER A 56 1.29 -5.62 18.40
CA SER A 56 0.86 -5.77 19.79
C SER A 56 -0.57 -5.26 20.05
N GLY A 57 -1.20 -4.68 19.03
CA GLY A 57 -2.55 -4.11 19.08
C GLY A 57 -2.90 -3.38 17.78
N PRO A 58 -4.05 -2.69 17.73
CA PRO A 58 -4.42 -1.87 16.58
C PRO A 58 -3.44 -0.70 16.39
N ILE A 59 -3.38 -0.15 15.18
CA ILE A 59 -2.56 1.04 14.89
C ILE A 59 -3.11 2.24 15.67
N GLY A 60 -2.50 2.51 16.82
CA GLY A 60 -2.95 3.53 17.76
C GLY A 60 -2.45 4.94 17.45
N SER A 61 -1.39 5.06 16.65
CA SER A 61 -0.77 6.36 16.36
C SER A 61 -0.18 6.46 14.96
N ARG A 62 0.11 7.71 14.54
CA ARG A 62 0.83 7.99 13.30
C ARG A 62 2.26 7.44 13.31
N ALA A 63 2.90 7.43 14.49
CA ALA A 63 4.25 6.91 14.63
C ALA A 63 4.28 5.40 14.39
N ASP A 64 3.31 4.66 14.94
CA ASP A 64 3.18 3.21 14.74
C ASP A 64 2.93 2.89 13.26
N ALA A 65 2.04 3.65 12.62
CA ALA A 65 1.79 3.50 11.19
C ALA A 65 3.06 3.70 10.35
N LEU A 66 3.84 4.75 10.62
CA LEU A 66 5.08 5.02 9.89
C LEU A 66 6.12 3.92 10.11
N HIS A 67 6.23 3.40 11.33
CA HIS A 67 7.13 2.30 11.63
C HIS A 67 6.78 1.03 10.83
N VAL A 68 5.52 0.60 10.85
CA VAL A 68 5.05 -0.56 10.07
C VAL A 68 5.29 -0.36 8.57
N MET A 69 5.02 0.84 8.05
CA MET A 69 5.29 1.16 6.65
C MET A 69 6.78 1.04 6.29
N GLN A 70 7.67 1.59 7.13
CA GLN A 70 9.12 1.55 6.90
C GLN A 70 9.64 0.12 6.90
N GLU A 71 9.24 -0.70 7.88
CA GLU A 71 9.64 -2.11 7.94
C GLU A 71 9.14 -2.90 6.74
N THR A 72 7.89 -2.67 6.31
CA THR A 72 7.33 -3.36 5.14
C THR A 72 8.11 -3.04 3.88
N LEU A 73 8.36 -1.75 3.61
CA LEU A 73 9.09 -1.32 2.42
C LEU A 73 10.54 -1.81 2.45
N TYR A 74 11.17 -1.82 3.63
CA TYR A 74 12.53 -2.35 3.78
C TYR A 74 12.59 -3.86 3.50
N ARG A 75 11.62 -4.65 4.00
CA ARG A 75 11.58 -6.10 3.74
C ARG A 75 11.37 -6.39 2.25
N LEU A 76 10.45 -5.70 1.59
CA LEU A 76 10.23 -5.85 0.14
C LEU A 76 11.50 -5.53 -0.67
N TRP A 77 12.25 -4.50 -0.25
CA TRP A 77 13.52 -4.15 -0.87
C TRP A 77 14.59 -5.25 -0.70
N LEU A 78 14.67 -5.87 0.47
CA LEU A 78 15.57 -7.00 0.71
C LEU A 78 15.21 -8.21 -0.17
N GLU A 79 13.93 -8.56 -0.27
CA GLU A 79 13.45 -9.66 -1.12
C GLU A 79 13.77 -9.42 -2.60
N GLU A 80 13.71 -8.17 -3.06
CA GLU A 80 14.06 -7.79 -4.44
C GLU A 80 15.57 -7.90 -4.71
N ILE A 81 16.42 -7.52 -3.74
CA ILE A 81 17.88 -7.68 -3.86
C ILE A 81 18.29 -9.15 -3.89
N GLU A 82 17.71 -9.97 -3.03
CA GLU A 82 18.05 -11.40 -2.93
C GLU A 82 17.57 -12.22 -4.14
N ALA A 83 16.62 -11.69 -4.92
CA ALA A 83 16.12 -12.31 -6.14
C ALA A 83 16.96 -12.01 -7.40
N VAL A 84 17.98 -11.16 -7.31
CA VAL A 84 18.86 -10.71 -8.41
C VAL A 84 20.25 -11.33 -8.29
#